data_AF-A0A7S3XC32-F1
#
_entry.id   AF-A0A7S3XC32-F1
#
_cell.length_a   1.000
_cell.length_b   1.000
_cell.length_c   1.000
_cell.angle_alpha   90.00
_cell.angle_beta   90.00
_cell.angle_gamma   90.00
#
_symmetry.space_group_name_H-M   'P 1'
#
loop_
_entity.id
_entity.type
_entity.pdbx_description
1 polymer ?
#
loop_
_entity_poly.entity_id
_entity_poly.type
_entity_poly.pdbx_seq_one_letter_code
_entity_poly.pdbx_strand_id
1 'polypeptide(L)'
;EIESVAIERLDGTAILMQPDPFRLQLSESETTSAALRQYEEALDTRPNQPPAAYIVESIMCCGGQIQLPHGYLKGMYELTRSMGGLTIADEVQTGFGRTGDHYWAFEAHGVVPDVVTWASRLA
;
A
#
# COMPACT_ATOMS: atom_id res chain seq x y z
N GLU A 1 5.59 18.25 11.51
CA GLU A 1 6.59 17.20 11.88
C GLU A 1 5.88 15.86 11.85
N ILE A 2 6.07 15.07 10.78
CA ILE A 2 5.44 13.75 10.55
C ILE A 2 6.28 12.61 11.17
N GLU A 3 7.29 12.96 11.97
CA GLU A 3 8.27 12.04 12.56
C GLU A 3 7.72 11.09 13.63
N SER A 4 6.40 10.90 13.76
CA SER A 4 5.88 9.96 14.77
C SER A 4 4.50 9.36 14.50
N VAL A 5 4.13 9.09 13.25
CA VAL A 5 3.04 8.11 13.05
C VAL A 5 3.56 6.74 13.50
N ALA A 6 3.21 6.35 14.73
CA ALA A 6 3.65 5.11 15.32
C ALA A 6 3.22 3.93 14.43
N ILE A 7 4.18 3.06 14.11
CA ILE A 7 3.91 1.81 13.38
C ILE A 7 3.29 0.84 14.38
N GLU A 8 2.00 0.56 14.20
CA GLU A 8 1.30 -0.48 14.95
C GLU A 8 1.83 -1.85 14.52
N ARG A 9 2.04 -2.74 15.50
CA ARG A 9 2.62 -4.06 15.27
C ARG A 9 1.76 -5.13 15.92
N LEU A 10 1.51 -6.17 15.15
CA LEU A 10 0.93 -7.44 15.57
C LEU A 10 1.96 -8.55 15.33
N ASP A 11 1.69 -9.75 15.84
CA ASP A 11 2.61 -10.87 15.63
C ASP A 11 2.82 -11.14 14.13
N GLY A 12 4.05 -10.95 13.66
CA GLY A 12 4.43 -11.04 12.25
C GLY A 12 3.99 -9.90 11.32
N THR A 13 3.16 -8.95 11.76
CA THR A 13 2.56 -7.91 10.89
C THR A 13 2.88 -6.50 11.37
N ALA A 14 3.30 -5.62 10.45
CA ALA A 14 3.46 -4.19 10.70
C ALA A 14 2.40 -3.41 9.91
N ILE A 15 1.67 -2.53 10.58
CA ILE A 15 0.65 -1.68 9.99
C ILE A 15 1.25 -0.30 9.79
N LEU A 16 1.28 0.13 8.53
CA LEU A 16 1.83 1.42 8.12
C LEU A 16 0.77 2.52 8.20
N MET A 17 1.23 3.76 8.09
CA MET A 17 0.39 4.94 7.97
C MET A 17 -0.49 4.86 6.72
N GLN A 18 -1.68 5.43 6.83
CA GLN A 18 -2.54 5.68 5.68
C GLN A 18 -1.94 6.83 4.85
N PRO A 19 -1.62 6.62 3.57
CA PRO A 19 -1.01 7.62 2.70
C PRO A 19 -2.08 8.59 2.17
N ASP A 20 -2.69 9.37 3.06
CA ASP A 20 -3.74 10.35 2.74
C ASP A 20 -3.17 11.78 2.79
N PRO A 21 -2.84 12.42 1.65
CA PRO A 21 -2.24 13.75 1.61
C PRO A 21 -3.13 14.81 2.26
N PHE A 22 -4.45 14.68 2.11
CA PHE A 22 -5.41 15.62 2.67
C PHE A 22 -5.41 15.58 4.20
N ARG A 23 -5.45 14.37 4.78
CA ARG A 23 -5.42 14.22 6.25
C ARG A 23 -4.07 14.57 6.85
N LEU A 24 -2.99 14.28 6.13
CA LEU A 24 -1.62 14.58 6.57
C LEU A 24 -1.23 16.04 6.34
N GLN A 25 -2.01 16.80 5.57
CA GLN A 25 -1.71 18.18 5.17
C GLN A 25 -0.34 18.27 4.46
N LEU A 26 -0.12 17.34 3.53
CA LEU A 26 1.10 17.19 2.75
C LEU A 26 0.81 17.22 1.25
N SER A 27 1.83 17.53 0.45
CA SER A 27 1.77 17.22 -0.98
C SER A 27 1.83 15.71 -1.23
N GLU A 28 1.36 15.25 -2.39
CA GLU A 28 1.43 13.83 -2.77
C GLU A 28 2.85 13.27 -2.73
N SER A 29 3.83 14.07 -3.16
CA SER A 29 5.24 13.67 -3.16
C SER A 29 5.79 13.51 -1.75
N GLU A 30 5.41 14.40 -0.82
CA GLU A 30 5.81 14.31 0.59
C GLU A 30 5.14 13.11 1.26
N THR A 31 3.84 12.88 1.03
CA THR A 31 3.13 11.71 1.54
C THR A 31 3.77 10.41 1.05
N THR A 32 4.10 10.34 -0.25
CA THR A 32 4.78 9.17 -0.83
C THR A 32 6.12 8.92 -0.16
N SER A 33 6.94 9.97 -0.03
CA SER A 33 8.28 9.86 0.55
C SER A 33 8.23 9.48 2.04
N ALA A 34 7.26 10.02 2.79
CA ALA A 34 7.05 9.69 4.19
C ALA A 34 6.64 8.22 4.36
N ALA A 35 5.74 7.72 3.52
CA ALA A 35 5.26 6.35 3.64
C ALA A 35 6.32 5.31 3.23
N LEU A 36 7.13 5.60 2.20
CA LEU A 36 8.28 4.76 1.84
C LEU A 36 9.30 4.69 2.97
N ARG A 37 9.62 5.84 3.58
CA ARG A 37 10.52 5.89 4.75
C ARG A 37 9.99 5.08 5.92
N GLN A 38 8.69 5.21 6.22
CA GLN A 38 8.08 4.46 7.31
C GLN A 38 8.12 2.95 7.07
N TYR A 39 8.04 2.50 5.81
CA TYR A 39 8.23 1.08 5.48
C TYR A 39 9.63 0.59 5.80
N GLU A 40 10.67 1.37 5.48
CA GLU A 40 12.06 1.06 5.83
C GLU A 40 12.25 1.02 7.35
N GLU A 41 11.74 2.03 8.07
CA GLU A 41 11.77 2.08 9.53
C GLU A 41 11.07 0.88 10.18
N ALA A 42 9.98 0.37 9.57
CA ALA A 42 9.29 -0.82 10.05
C ALA A 42 10.18 -2.07 10.00
N LEU A 43 11.10 -2.13 9.05
CA LEU A 43 12.00 -3.27 8.83
C LEU A 43 13.30 -3.15 9.62
N ASP A 44 13.82 -1.94 9.84
CA ASP A 44 15.01 -1.70 10.66
C ASP A 44 14.86 -2.22 12.10
N THR A 45 13.63 -2.23 12.62
CA THR A 45 13.32 -2.82 13.94
C THR A 45 13.41 -4.34 14.01
N ARG A 46 13.57 -5.03 12.87
CA ARG A 46 13.65 -6.50 12.75
C ARG A 46 14.84 -6.91 11.86
N PRO A 47 16.09 -6.68 12.31
CA PRO A 47 17.26 -7.00 11.52
C PRO A 47 17.28 -8.50 11.16
N ASN A 48 17.64 -8.81 9.91
CA ASN A 48 17.65 -10.16 9.33
C ASN A 48 16.28 -10.84 9.18
N GLN A 49 15.17 -10.09 9.25
CA GLN A 49 13.83 -10.60 8.95
C GLN A 49 13.22 -9.79 7.79
N PRO A 50 13.50 -10.15 6.54
CA PRO A 50 12.91 -9.46 5.39
C PRO A 50 11.38 -9.63 5.40
N PRO A 51 10.64 -8.69 4.78
CA PRO A 51 9.20 -8.81 4.65
C PRO A 51 8.85 -10.04 3.80
N ALA A 52 7.90 -10.85 4.26
CA ALA A 52 7.36 -11.93 3.44
C ALA A 52 6.47 -11.39 2.31
N ALA A 53 5.64 -10.39 2.62
CA ALA A 53 4.80 -9.71 1.65
C ALA A 53 4.42 -8.30 2.11
N TYR A 54 3.98 -7.48 1.15
CA TYR A 54 3.27 -6.23 1.35
C TYR A 54 1.88 -6.35 0.72
N ILE A 55 0.84 -6.04 1.50
CA ILE A 55 -0.56 -6.10 1.09
C ILE A 55 -1.19 -4.72 1.22
N VAL A 56 -1.93 -4.29 0.19
CA VAL A 56 -2.61 -2.99 0.18
C VAL A 56 -3.81 -3.00 -0.77
N GLU A 57 -4.86 -2.26 -0.43
CA GLU A 57 -5.93 -1.93 -1.38
C GLU A 57 -5.41 -0.90 -2.41
N SER A 58 -5.69 -1.10 -3.69
CA SER A 58 -5.29 -0.15 -4.76
C SER A 58 -5.96 1.22 -4.64
N ILE A 59 -7.09 1.27 -3.94
CA ILE A 59 -7.77 2.44 -3.39
C ILE A 59 -8.26 2.03 -2.01
N MET A 60 -7.90 2.76 -0.95
CA MET A 60 -8.28 2.36 0.41
C MET A 60 -9.75 2.67 0.66
N CYS A 61 -10.61 1.69 0.39
CA CYS A 61 -12.05 1.88 0.37
C CYS A 61 -12.61 2.04 1.78
N CYS A 62 -12.33 1.09 2.68
CA CYS A 62 -12.81 1.14 4.07
C CYS A 62 -12.14 2.26 4.89
N GLY A 63 -10.97 2.73 4.47
CA GLY A 63 -10.27 3.86 5.06
C GLY A 63 -10.87 5.24 4.73
N GLY A 64 -11.85 5.30 3.82
CA GLY A 64 -12.52 6.54 3.41
C GLY A 64 -12.49 6.82 1.90
N GLN A 65 -12.35 5.80 1.06
CA GLN A 65 -12.21 5.94 -0.41
C GLN A 65 -11.00 6.78 -0.80
N ILE A 66 -9.84 6.43 -0.25
CA ILE A 66 -8.62 7.23 -0.39
C ILE A 66 -7.85 6.77 -1.61
N GLN A 67 -7.63 7.71 -2.52
CA GLN A 67 -6.78 7.50 -3.67
C GLN A 67 -5.31 7.55 -3.24
N LEU A 68 -4.54 6.55 -3.64
CA LEU A 68 -3.12 6.51 -3.31
C LEU A 68 -2.38 7.65 -4.04
N PRO A 69 -1.43 8.34 -3.39
CA PRO A 69 -0.65 9.40 -4.02
C PRO A 69 0.15 8.90 -5.22
N HIS A 70 0.43 9.78 -6.18
CA HIS A 70 1.17 9.39 -7.38
C HIS A 70 2.53 8.77 -7.04
N GLY A 71 2.79 7.58 -7.57
CA GLY A 71 4.05 6.85 -7.40
C GLY A 71 4.16 6.05 -6.09
N TYR A 72 3.22 6.20 -5.15
CA TYR A 72 3.21 5.46 -3.89
C TYR A 72 3.21 3.94 -4.11
N LEU A 73 2.21 3.43 -4.82
CA LEU A 73 2.03 1.97 -4.98
C LEU A 73 3.22 1.34 -5.71
N LYS A 74 3.72 2.03 -6.74
CA LYS A 74 4.93 1.63 -7.48
C LYS A 74 6.15 1.56 -6.57
N GLY A 75 6.41 2.61 -5.80
CA GLY A 75 7.55 2.67 -4.87
C GLY A 75 7.48 1.57 -3.81
N MET A 76 6.31 1.34 -3.22
CA MET A 76 6.11 0.28 -2.22
C MET A 76 6.39 -1.11 -2.81
N TYR A 77 5.94 -1.35 -4.05
CA TYR A 77 6.16 -2.63 -4.72
C TYR A 77 7.62 -2.85 -5.10
N GLU A 78 8.29 -1.83 -5.65
CA GLU A 78 9.72 -1.90 -5.97
C GLU A 78 10.55 -2.15 -4.70
N LEU A 79 10.25 -1.43 -3.62
CA LEU A 79 10.94 -1.56 -2.33
C LEU A 79 10.73 -2.95 -1.72
N THR A 80 9.48 -3.43 -1.65
CA THR A 80 9.15 -4.78 -1.15
C THR A 80 9.90 -5.86 -1.93
N ARG A 81 9.91 -5.77 -3.26
CA ARG A 81 10.60 -6.74 -4.14
C ARG A 81 12.11 -6.71 -3.99
N SER A 82 12.69 -5.53 -3.81
CA SER A 82 14.13 -5.39 -3.57
C SER A 82 14.61 -6.14 -2.33
N MET A 83 13.71 -6.37 -1.37
CA MET A 83 13.95 -7.09 -0.12
C MET A 83 13.52 -8.57 -0.19
N GLY A 84 13.04 -9.03 -1.35
CA GLY A 84 12.61 -10.42 -1.59
C GLY A 84 11.17 -10.74 -1.16
N GLY A 85 10.37 -9.74 -0.79
CA GLY A 85 8.97 -9.90 -0.43
C GLY A 85 8.03 -9.93 -1.65
N LEU A 86 6.84 -10.49 -1.47
CA LEU A 86 5.77 -10.48 -2.46
C LEU A 86 4.89 -9.23 -2.35
N THR A 87 4.28 -8.84 -3.46
CA THR A 87 3.33 -7.73 -3.55
C THR A 87 1.92 -8.27 -3.76
N ILE A 88 0.99 -7.84 -2.91
CA ILE A 88 -0.41 -8.29 -2.92
C ILE A 88 -1.29 -7.07 -3.12
N ALA A 89 -2.09 -7.07 -4.18
CA ALA A 89 -3.14 -6.07 -4.39
C ALA A 89 -4.46 -6.61 -3.87
N ASP A 90 -5.07 -5.89 -2.91
CA ASP A 90 -6.43 -6.17 -2.48
C ASP A 90 -7.44 -5.44 -3.35
N GLU A 91 -8.13 -6.22 -4.19
CA GLU A 91 -9.11 -5.76 -5.17
C GLU A 91 -10.52 -6.25 -4.82
N VAL A 92 -10.78 -6.64 -3.56
CA VAL A 92 -12.10 -7.10 -3.12
C VAL A 92 -13.22 -6.08 -3.40
N GLN A 93 -12.92 -4.79 -3.26
CA GLN A 93 -13.91 -3.71 -3.48
C GLN A 93 -13.77 -3.05 -4.86
N THR A 94 -12.54 -2.95 -5.35
CA THR A 94 -12.16 -2.12 -6.51
C THR A 94 -11.96 -2.91 -7.80
N GLY A 95 -11.92 -4.24 -7.73
CA GLY A 95 -11.84 -5.10 -8.91
C GLY A 95 -13.12 -5.09 -9.76
N PHE A 96 -13.11 -5.86 -10.84
CA PHE A 96 -14.22 -6.04 -11.77
C PHE A 96 -14.73 -4.73 -12.40
N GLY A 97 -13.82 -3.83 -12.75
CA GLY A 97 -14.18 -2.60 -13.47
C GLY A 97 -14.82 -1.52 -12.61
N ARG A 98 -14.75 -1.62 -11.27
CA ARG A 98 -15.34 -0.61 -10.36
C ARG A 98 -14.82 0.80 -10.63
N THR A 99 -13.56 0.92 -11.03
CA THR A 99 -12.86 2.19 -11.28
C THR A 99 -13.05 2.69 -12.72
N GLY A 100 -13.75 1.96 -13.58
CA GLY A 100 -14.07 2.37 -14.95
C GLY A 100 -13.03 1.88 -15.96
N ASP A 101 -11.97 2.67 -16.18
CA ASP A 101 -11.04 2.49 -17.31
C ASP A 101 -10.23 1.19 -17.26
N HIS A 102 -10.17 0.54 -16.10
CA HIS A 102 -9.37 -0.66 -15.85
C HIS A 102 -10.21 -1.75 -15.18
N TYR A 103 -9.85 -3.02 -15.42
CA TYR A 103 -10.53 -4.14 -14.80
C TYR A 103 -10.13 -4.29 -13.32
N TRP A 104 -8.85 -4.02 -13.02
CA TRP A 104 -8.28 -3.95 -11.68
C TRP A 104 -7.79 -2.53 -11.38
N ALA A 105 -7.97 -2.06 -10.14
CA ALA A 105 -7.59 -0.69 -9.80
C ALA A 105 -6.07 -0.46 -9.75
N PHE A 106 -5.26 -1.48 -9.48
CA PHE A 106 -3.79 -1.35 -9.52
C PHE A 106 -3.28 -0.97 -10.93
N GLU A 107 -4.03 -1.27 -12.00
CA GLU A 107 -3.62 -0.95 -13.38
C GLU A 107 -3.54 0.57 -13.59
N ALA A 108 -4.40 1.34 -12.91
CA ALA A 108 -4.37 2.80 -12.95
C ALA A 108 -3.06 3.39 -12.36
N HIS A 109 -2.37 2.61 -11.52
CA HIS A 109 -1.07 2.96 -10.95
C HIS A 109 0.11 2.47 -11.80
N GLY A 110 -0.16 1.78 -12.92
CA GLY A 110 0.88 1.26 -13.82
C GLY A 110 1.74 0.16 -13.19
N VAL A 111 1.19 -0.59 -12.24
CA VAL A 111 1.90 -1.68 -11.54
C VAL A 111 1.28 -3.04 -11.84
N VAL A 112 2.03 -4.10 -11.58
CA VAL A 112 1.55 -5.49 -11.60
C VAL A 112 1.94 -6.13 -10.27
N PRO A 113 0.99 -6.61 -9.44
CA PRO A 113 1.28 -7.32 -8.20
C PRO A 113 1.65 -8.79 -8.47
N ASP A 114 2.19 -9.48 -7.46
CA ASP A 114 2.46 -10.92 -7.53
C ASP A 114 1.21 -11.76 -7.20
N VAL A 115 0.33 -11.22 -6.35
CA VAL A 115 -0.95 -11.83 -5.97
C VAL A 115 -2.06 -10.78 -6.00
N VAL A 116 -3.25 -11.18 -6.44
CA VAL A 116 -4.47 -10.35 -6.40
C VAL A 116 -5.51 -11.05 -5.54
N THR A 117 -6.03 -10.39 -4.52
CA THR A 117 -7.22 -10.85 -3.80
C THR A 117 -8.46 -10.23 -4.40
N TRP A 118 -9.50 -11.04 -4.58
CA TRP A 118 -10.77 -10.57 -5.09
C TRP A 118 -11.91 -11.34 -4.42
N ALA A 119 -13.06 -10.71 -4.35
CA ALA A 119 -14.30 -11.37 -3.95
C ALA A 119 -15.44 -10.83 -4.81
N SER A 120 -16.50 -11.61 -4.93
CA SER A 120 -17.72 -11.19 -5.59
C SER A 120 -18.91 -11.48 -4.69
N ARG A 121 -19.87 -10.55 -4.64
CA ARG A 121 -21.14 -10.76 -3.92
C ARG A 121 -22.04 -11.82 -4.59
N LEU A 122 -21.69 -12.29 -5.79
CA LEU A 122 -22.45 -13.29 -6.55
C LEU A 122 -22.00 -14.74 -6.34
N ALA A 123 -21.08 -15.00 -5.41
CA ALA A 123 -20.71 -16.36 -4.98
C ALA A 123 -21.50 -16.78 -3.74
#